data_AF-A0A835HFB9-F1
#
_entry.id   AF-A0A835HFB9-F1
#
_cell.length_a   1.000
_cell.length_b   1.000
_cell.length_c   1.000
_cell.angle_alpha   90.00
_cell.angle_beta   90.00
_cell.angle_gamma   90.00
#
_symmetry.space_group_name_H-M   'P 1'
#
loop_
_entity.id
_entity.type
_entity.pdbx_description
1 polymer ?
#
loop_
_entity_poly.entity_id
_entity_poly.type
_entity_poly.pdbx_seq_one_letter_code
_entity_poly.pdbx_strand_id
1 'polypeptide(L)'
;MSATTWKTFQNVLRPLDTTHYHRECSPAPSMPNLLPTSPWTAVSVNRLHTLPIYQSSSWNRKTVSCNAGSATSTVSSEKVDFRKLQNGSDIRGVAVAGVEGEPVNLTELVTEAVAAAFAVWLLDRKKPDTSRRLRISIGHDSRISSQTLQEAVSRGIVSVGLDIIQYGLASTPAMFNSALTQNEDFLCPVDGSIMITASHLPYNRNGFKFFTNGGGLGKADIKDILERAATIYDKIQIEGWKNSERPASAVKKVDYMSIYTHDLVMAVRKAAGSIEKPLEGFHIVVDAGNGAGGFFAGAEVKASFNLSMA
;
A
#
# COMPACT_ATOMS: atom_id res chain seq x y z
N MET A 1 10.26 8.73 15.71
CA MET A 1 10.63 7.65 16.67
C MET A 1 12.03 7.16 16.32
N SER A 2 12.96 7.20 17.28
CA SER A 2 14.40 6.98 17.05
C SER A 2 14.74 5.49 16.87
N ALA A 3 15.91 5.21 16.30
CA ALA A 3 16.47 3.87 16.10
C ALA A 3 16.46 2.99 17.37
N THR A 4 16.51 3.61 18.55
CA THR A 4 16.56 2.94 19.85
C THR A 4 15.23 2.29 20.24
N THR A 5 14.09 2.84 19.82
CA THR A 5 12.76 2.27 20.12
C THR A 5 12.51 0.95 19.36
N TRP A 6 13.24 0.71 18.26
CA TRP A 6 13.02 -0.45 17.38
C TRP A 6 13.76 -1.72 17.83
N LYS A 7 14.91 -1.60 18.51
CA LYS A 7 15.62 -2.76 19.08
C LYS A 7 14.80 -3.47 20.17
N THR A 8 14.01 -2.73 20.94
CA THR A 8 13.13 -3.30 21.97
C THR A 8 11.98 -4.10 21.34
N PHE A 9 11.48 -3.67 20.17
CA PHE A 9 10.41 -4.37 19.45
C PHE A 9 10.89 -5.69 18.80
N GLN A 10 12.15 -5.76 18.37
CA GLN A 10 12.76 -6.99 17.82
C GLN A 10 12.81 -8.15 18.82
N ASN A 11 12.87 -7.88 20.13
CA ASN A 11 12.92 -8.93 21.16
C ASN A 11 11.55 -9.56 21.46
N VAL A 12 10.43 -8.89 21.13
CA VAL A 12 9.07 -9.38 21.38
C VAL A 12 8.56 -10.28 20.25
N LEU A 13 9.08 -10.11 19.02
CA LEU A 13 8.58 -10.78 17.81
C LEU A 13 9.51 -11.89 17.27
N ARG A 14 10.37 -12.51 18.10
CA ARG A 14 11.09 -13.71 17.65
C ARG A 14 10.07 -14.81 17.29
N PRO A 15 10.15 -15.43 16.10
CA PRO A 15 9.21 -16.47 15.72
C PRO A 15 9.19 -17.60 16.74
N LEU A 16 7.99 -18.00 17.13
CA LEU A 16 7.73 -19.28 17.76
C LEU A 16 8.03 -20.37 16.72
N ASP A 17 8.74 -21.41 17.14
CA ASP A 17 9.07 -22.59 16.34
C ASP A 17 7.77 -23.25 15.84
N THR A 18 7.45 -23.12 14.55
CA THR A 18 6.23 -23.68 13.95
C THR A 18 6.53 -25.07 13.42
N THR A 19 6.26 -26.09 14.22
CA THR A 19 6.19 -27.48 13.75
C THR A 19 4.94 -27.66 12.88
N HIS A 20 5.13 -28.38 11.77
CA HIS A 20 4.18 -28.66 10.70
C HIS A 20 2.76 -28.99 11.18
N TYR A 21 1.76 -28.23 10.71
CA TYR A 21 0.34 -28.59 10.79
C TYR A 21 -0.22 -28.81 9.38
N HIS A 22 -0.37 -30.07 8.97
CA HIS A 22 -1.25 -30.45 7.88
C HIS A 22 -2.69 -30.55 8.43
N ARG A 23 -3.65 -29.81 7.86
CA ARG A 23 -5.09 -30.09 8.06
C ARG A 23 -5.59 -31.00 6.94
N GLU A 24 -6.02 -32.20 7.31
CA GLU A 24 -6.87 -33.05 6.48
C GLU A 24 -8.26 -32.44 6.37
N CYS A 25 -8.75 -32.27 5.14
CA CYS A 25 -10.15 -31.90 4.86
C CYS A 25 -11.00 -33.17 4.77
N SER A 26 -12.10 -33.22 5.51
CA SER A 26 -13.21 -34.16 5.28
C SER A 26 -14.51 -33.38 4.99
N PRO A 27 -15.39 -33.88 4.10
CA PRO A 27 -16.45 -33.08 3.48
C PRO A 27 -17.71 -32.95 4.35
N ALA A 28 -18.39 -31.80 4.23
CA ALA A 28 -19.67 -31.51 4.88
C ALA A 28 -20.85 -32.23 4.19
N PRO A 29 -21.88 -32.68 4.93
CA PRO A 29 -23.07 -33.28 4.34
C PRO A 29 -24.11 -32.23 3.91
N SER A 30 -24.77 -32.52 2.79
CA SER A 30 -25.81 -31.74 2.10
C SER A 30 -27.15 -31.65 2.86
N MET A 31 -27.83 -30.50 2.77
CA MET A 31 -29.25 -30.32 3.12
C MET A 31 -30.01 -29.62 1.97
N PRO A 32 -31.31 -29.93 1.75
CA PRO A 32 -32.04 -29.60 0.52
C PRO A 32 -32.84 -28.28 0.56
N ASN A 33 -32.97 -27.67 -0.62
CA ASN A 33 -33.78 -26.48 -0.92
C ASN A 33 -35.28 -26.76 -0.89
N LEU A 34 -36.06 -25.90 -0.22
CA LEU A 34 -37.50 -25.77 -0.41
C LEU A 34 -37.89 -24.28 -0.49
N LEU A 35 -38.36 -23.87 -1.67
CA LEU A 35 -39.07 -22.62 -1.94
C LEU A 35 -40.57 -22.80 -1.65
N PRO A 36 -41.31 -21.71 -1.38
CA PRO A 36 -42.63 -21.58 -1.98
C PRO A 36 -42.89 -20.22 -2.65
N THR A 37 -43.96 -20.24 -3.43
CA THR A 37 -44.32 -19.47 -4.61
C THR A 37 -45.08 -18.14 -4.39
N SER A 38 -45.07 -17.30 -5.43
CA SER A 38 -45.74 -16.00 -5.67
C SER A 38 -47.29 -16.00 -5.50
N PRO A 39 -48.01 -14.83 -5.49
CA PRO A 39 -48.33 -14.11 -6.73
C PRO A 39 -48.32 -12.55 -6.66
N TRP A 40 -47.78 -11.96 -7.73
CA TRP A 40 -48.13 -10.72 -8.45
C TRP A 40 -49.24 -9.78 -7.93
N THR A 41 -48.93 -8.48 -7.87
CA THR A 41 -49.73 -7.40 -8.51
C THR A 41 -48.82 -6.22 -8.88
N ALA A 42 -48.92 -5.79 -10.14
CA ALA A 42 -48.26 -4.61 -10.69
C ALA A 42 -49.19 -3.40 -10.58
N VAL A 43 -48.66 -2.25 -10.16
CA VAL A 43 -49.31 -0.94 -10.34
C VAL A 43 -48.28 0.02 -10.91
N SER A 44 -48.50 0.41 -12.17
CA SER A 44 -47.83 1.52 -12.85
C SER A 44 -48.36 2.86 -12.32
N VAL A 45 -47.47 3.84 -12.13
CA VAL A 45 -47.86 5.26 -12.12
C VAL A 45 -46.87 6.05 -12.96
N ASN A 46 -47.31 6.40 -14.17
CA ASN A 46 -46.78 7.50 -14.95
C ASN A 46 -46.98 8.81 -14.18
N ARG A 47 -45.96 9.67 -14.13
CA ARG A 47 -46.17 11.10 -13.97
C ARG A 47 -45.22 11.88 -14.87
N LEU A 48 -45.79 12.34 -15.98
CA LEU A 48 -45.24 13.31 -16.92
C LEU A 48 -45.24 14.70 -16.27
N HIS A 49 -44.14 15.42 -16.39
CA HIS A 49 -44.13 16.88 -16.34
C HIS A 49 -43.43 17.41 -17.60
N THR A 50 -44.24 18.02 -18.46
CA THR A 50 -43.90 18.87 -19.62
C THR A 50 -43.78 20.32 -19.13
N LEU A 51 -42.77 21.13 -19.50
CA LEU A 51 -42.63 22.02 -20.68
C LEU A 51 -41.46 23.03 -20.37
N PRO A 52 -40.94 23.88 -21.29
CA PRO A 52 -41.22 24.02 -22.72
C PRO A 52 -39.97 23.99 -23.64
N ILE A 53 -40.29 23.84 -24.93
CA ILE A 53 -39.43 23.88 -26.11
C ILE A 53 -38.95 25.32 -26.37
N TYR A 54 -37.64 25.51 -26.50
CA TYR A 54 -37.06 26.77 -26.98
C TYR A 54 -36.88 26.71 -28.50
N GLN A 55 -37.40 27.72 -29.19
CA GLN A 55 -37.43 27.86 -30.64
C GLN A 55 -36.01 27.97 -31.23
N SER A 56 -35.80 27.25 -32.33
CA SER A 56 -34.65 27.38 -33.21
C SER A 56 -34.73 28.67 -34.03
N SER A 57 -33.80 29.59 -33.82
CA SER A 57 -33.54 30.68 -34.76
C SER A 57 -32.21 30.44 -35.48
N SER A 58 -32.30 30.38 -36.81
CA SER A 58 -31.20 30.29 -37.77
C SER A 58 -30.23 31.46 -37.65
N TRP A 59 -28.97 31.19 -37.28
CA TRP A 59 -27.90 32.19 -37.29
C TRP A 59 -26.82 31.83 -38.30
N ASN A 60 -26.48 32.83 -39.12
CA ASN A 60 -25.51 32.81 -40.20
C ASN A 60 -24.14 32.33 -39.74
N ARG A 61 -23.63 31.29 -40.41
CA ARG A 61 -22.31 30.72 -40.22
C ARG A 61 -21.25 31.66 -40.84
N LYS A 62 -20.75 32.63 -40.07
CA LYS A 62 -19.51 33.33 -40.40
C LYS A 62 -18.34 32.46 -39.97
N THR A 63 -17.58 31.97 -40.95
CA THR A 63 -16.29 31.32 -40.79
C THR A 63 -15.31 32.30 -40.15
N VAL A 64 -14.94 32.05 -38.89
CA VAL A 64 -13.80 32.68 -38.23
C VAL A 64 -12.67 31.65 -38.31
N SER A 65 -11.66 31.91 -39.14
CA SER A 65 -10.44 31.11 -39.13
C SER A 65 -9.56 31.57 -37.96
N CYS A 66 -9.52 30.79 -36.90
CA CYS A 66 -8.50 30.94 -35.88
C CYS A 66 -7.23 30.24 -36.39
N ASN A 67 -6.20 31.02 -36.75
CA ASN A 67 -4.84 30.50 -36.88
C ASN A 67 -4.38 30.09 -35.47
N ALA A 68 -4.53 28.80 -35.15
CA ALA A 68 -3.88 28.19 -34.00
C ALA A 68 -2.37 28.18 -34.28
N GLY A 69 -1.67 29.25 -33.87
CA GLY A 69 -0.24 29.21 -33.73
C GLY A 69 0.10 28.06 -32.79
N SER A 70 0.94 27.13 -33.24
CA SER A 70 1.53 26.11 -32.39
C SER A 70 2.37 26.80 -31.33
N ALA A 71 1.74 27.16 -30.21
CA ALA A 71 2.44 27.48 -28.99
C ALA A 71 3.03 26.17 -28.49
N THR A 72 4.25 25.89 -28.94
CA THR A 72 5.12 24.89 -28.33
C THR A 72 5.37 25.38 -26.92
N SER A 73 4.51 25.01 -25.98
CA SER A 73 4.81 25.16 -24.56
C SER A 73 5.98 24.23 -24.30
N THR A 74 7.18 24.79 -24.34
CA THR A 74 8.35 24.18 -23.71
C THR A 74 7.98 23.98 -22.25
N VAL A 75 7.53 22.77 -21.91
CA VAL A 75 7.49 22.32 -20.53
C VAL A 75 8.95 22.35 -20.10
N SER A 76 9.33 23.44 -19.45
CA SER A 76 10.53 23.51 -18.65
C SER A 76 10.44 22.35 -17.67
N SER A 77 11.12 21.25 -17.99
CA SER A 77 11.31 20.11 -17.11
C SER A 77 12.08 20.62 -15.90
N GLU A 78 11.37 21.14 -14.90
CA GLU A 78 11.97 21.40 -13.60
C GLU A 78 12.54 20.09 -13.11
N LYS A 79 13.88 20.04 -13.04
CA LYS A 79 14.60 18.83 -12.66
C LYS A 79 14.21 18.49 -11.23
N VAL A 80 13.62 17.31 -11.01
CA VAL A 80 13.24 16.85 -9.69
C VAL A 80 14.50 16.64 -8.85
N ASP A 81 14.60 17.35 -7.73
CA ASP A 81 15.69 17.15 -6.76
C ASP A 81 15.31 16.05 -5.77
N PHE A 82 15.67 14.81 -6.10
CA PHE A 82 15.41 13.63 -5.26
C PHE A 82 16.02 13.75 -3.85
N ARG A 83 17.10 14.53 -3.67
CA ARG A 83 17.72 14.69 -2.34
C ARG A 83 16.80 15.41 -1.36
N LYS A 84 15.93 16.30 -1.85
CA LYS A 84 14.93 16.99 -1.01
C LYS A 84 13.85 16.05 -0.47
N LEU A 85 13.71 14.86 -1.04
CA LEU A 85 12.76 13.86 -0.54
C LEU A 85 13.32 13.07 0.66
N GLN A 86 14.62 13.16 0.95
CA GLN A 86 15.21 12.44 2.07
C GLN A 86 14.77 13.04 3.41
N ASN A 87 14.18 12.21 4.28
CA ASN A 87 13.83 12.57 5.65
C ASN A 87 14.41 11.51 6.61
N GLY A 88 15.68 11.68 6.98
CA GLY A 88 16.41 10.72 7.80
C GLY A 88 16.55 9.37 7.10
N SER A 89 15.93 8.34 7.67
CA SER A 89 15.85 6.97 7.15
C SER A 89 14.58 6.71 6.31
N ASP A 90 13.77 7.73 6.05
CA ASP A 90 12.55 7.65 5.26
C ASP A 90 12.66 8.55 4.01
N ILE A 91 11.73 8.36 3.08
CA ILE A 91 11.45 9.30 1.97
C ILE A 91 10.13 10.00 2.28
N ARG A 92 10.05 11.33 2.14
CA ARG A 92 8.83 12.13 2.33
C ARG A 92 8.71 13.22 1.27
N GLY A 93 7.50 13.46 0.82
CA GLY A 93 7.21 14.55 -0.11
C GLY A 93 5.74 14.98 -0.08
N VAL A 94 5.41 16.00 -0.86
CA VAL A 94 4.04 16.42 -1.14
C VAL A 94 3.49 15.53 -2.24
N ALA A 95 2.46 14.76 -1.92
CA ALA A 95 1.81 13.82 -2.83
C ALA A 95 0.46 14.34 -3.36
N VAL A 96 -0.11 15.35 -2.69
CA VAL A 96 -1.41 15.94 -3.06
C VAL A 96 -1.27 17.46 -3.08
N ALA A 97 -1.83 18.12 -4.10
CA ALA A 97 -1.90 19.58 -4.15
C ALA A 97 -2.92 20.11 -3.13
N GLY A 98 -2.90 21.42 -2.87
CA GLY A 98 -3.92 22.08 -2.03
C GLY A 98 -3.38 22.81 -0.81
N VAL A 99 -2.06 22.85 -0.62
CA VAL A 99 -1.41 23.70 0.38
C VAL A 99 -0.54 24.73 -0.36
N GLU A 100 -0.78 26.01 -0.12
CA GLU A 100 -0.04 27.11 -0.74
C GLU A 100 1.45 27.01 -0.40
N GLY A 101 2.32 27.23 -1.39
CA GLY A 101 3.78 27.11 -1.22
C GLY A 101 4.32 25.68 -1.13
N GLU A 102 3.47 24.65 -1.20
CA GLU A 102 3.86 23.24 -1.17
C GLU A 102 3.52 22.54 -2.50
N PRO A 103 4.33 22.74 -3.57
CA PRO A 103 4.09 22.05 -4.83
C PRO A 103 4.29 20.53 -4.69
N VAL A 104 3.53 19.76 -5.45
CA VAL A 104 3.64 18.30 -5.51
C VAL A 104 5.04 17.93 -6.01
N ASN A 105 5.77 17.16 -5.20
CA ASN A 105 7.12 16.68 -5.54
C ASN A 105 7.29 15.17 -5.37
N LEU A 106 6.26 14.46 -4.89
CA LEU A 106 6.16 13.01 -4.83
C LEU A 106 5.11 12.53 -5.82
N THR A 107 5.39 12.72 -7.11
CA THR A 107 4.52 12.30 -8.21
C THR A 107 4.59 10.79 -8.43
N GLU A 108 3.70 10.25 -9.28
CA GLU A 108 3.74 8.84 -9.68
C GLU A 108 5.06 8.45 -10.35
N LEU A 109 5.58 9.29 -11.26
CA LEU A 109 6.86 9.01 -11.94
C LEU A 109 8.06 9.05 -10.98
N VAL A 110 8.06 9.98 -10.02
CA VAL A 110 9.07 10.02 -8.95
C VAL A 110 8.98 8.75 -8.10
N THR A 111 7.77 8.32 -7.78
CA THR A 111 7.48 7.13 -6.99
C THR A 111 7.90 5.85 -7.70
N GLU A 112 7.60 5.72 -8.99
CA GLU A 112 8.08 4.63 -9.84
C GLU A 112 9.61 4.54 -9.84
N ALA A 113 10.29 5.68 -10.02
CA ALA A 113 11.75 5.72 -10.04
C ALA A 113 12.36 5.32 -8.68
N VAL A 114 11.77 5.77 -7.57
CA VAL A 114 12.18 5.38 -6.21
C VAL A 114 11.98 3.87 -5.97
N ALA A 115 10.85 3.32 -6.41
CA ALA A 115 10.54 1.91 -6.22
C ALA A 115 11.45 1.00 -7.06
N ALA A 116 11.70 1.38 -8.32
CA ALA A 116 12.68 0.72 -9.17
C ALA A 116 14.08 0.79 -8.57
N ALA A 117 14.49 1.95 -8.05
CA ALA A 117 15.77 2.12 -7.39
C ALA A 117 15.93 1.21 -6.16
N PHE A 118 14.88 1.09 -5.34
CA PHE A 118 14.88 0.16 -4.20
C PHE A 118 14.97 -1.30 -4.66
N ALA A 119 14.25 -1.69 -5.72
CA ALA A 119 14.33 -3.05 -6.26
C ALA A 119 15.74 -3.38 -6.78
N VAL A 120 16.38 -2.45 -7.51
CA VAL A 120 17.78 -2.60 -7.95
C VAL A 120 18.73 -2.67 -6.76
N TRP A 121 18.57 -1.78 -5.77
CA TRP A 121 19.36 -1.81 -4.54
C TRP A 121 19.23 -3.16 -3.82
N LEU A 122 18.02 -3.74 -3.79
CA LEU A 122 17.77 -5.02 -3.15
C LEU A 122 18.46 -6.17 -3.88
N LEU A 123 18.41 -6.19 -5.22
CA LEU A 123 19.14 -7.17 -6.04
C LEU A 123 20.65 -7.12 -5.77
N ASP A 124 21.25 -5.92 -5.73
CA ASP A 124 22.68 -5.74 -5.45
C ASP A 124 23.08 -6.28 -4.07
N ARG A 125 22.21 -6.09 -3.07
CA ARG A 125 22.46 -6.52 -1.69
C ARG A 125 22.25 -8.01 -1.47
N LYS A 126 21.24 -8.59 -2.13
CA LYS A 126 20.87 -10.00 -1.95
C LYS A 126 21.65 -10.94 -2.85
N LYS A 127 22.06 -10.48 -4.03
CA LYS A 127 22.72 -11.28 -5.08
C LYS A 127 22.03 -12.66 -5.25
N PRO A 128 20.72 -12.66 -5.54
CA PRO A 128 19.98 -13.91 -5.64
C PRO A 128 20.57 -14.78 -6.76
N ASP A 129 20.54 -16.09 -6.56
CA ASP A 129 20.73 -17.01 -7.68
C ASP A 129 19.51 -16.98 -8.60
N THR A 130 19.57 -17.71 -9.72
CA THR A 130 18.47 -17.76 -10.69
C THR A 130 17.30 -18.65 -10.24
N SER A 131 17.30 -19.18 -9.00
CA SER A 131 16.32 -20.18 -8.55
C SER A 131 14.96 -19.57 -8.19
N ARG A 132 14.92 -18.31 -7.72
CA ARG A 132 13.67 -17.59 -7.45
C ARG A 132 13.79 -16.09 -7.64
N ARG A 133 12.69 -15.45 -8.03
CA ARG A 133 12.57 -14.00 -8.02
C ARG A 133 12.46 -13.50 -6.57
N LEU A 134 13.06 -12.34 -6.30
CA LEU A 134 12.88 -11.68 -5.01
C LEU A 134 11.44 -11.14 -4.91
N ARG A 135 10.89 -11.19 -3.70
CA ARG A 135 9.55 -10.67 -3.38
C ARG A 135 9.66 -9.38 -2.59
N ILE A 136 8.85 -8.37 -2.93
CA ILE A 136 8.68 -7.15 -2.14
C ILE A 136 7.23 -7.03 -1.67
N SER A 137 7.02 -6.87 -0.37
CA SER A 137 5.68 -6.54 0.14
C SER A 137 5.41 -5.03 0.06
N ILE A 138 4.16 -4.65 -0.20
CA ILE A 138 3.71 -3.26 -0.20
C ILE A 138 2.45 -3.13 0.65
N GLY A 139 2.48 -2.23 1.63
CA GLY A 139 1.31 -1.80 2.37
C GLY A 139 1.30 -0.29 2.56
N HIS A 140 0.15 0.24 2.93
CA HIS A 140 -0.04 1.67 3.04
C HIS A 140 -0.94 2.08 4.20
N ASP A 141 -0.85 3.34 4.62
CA ASP A 141 -1.81 3.93 5.56
C ASP A 141 -3.05 4.50 4.86
N SER A 142 -3.98 5.08 5.62
CA SER A 142 -5.27 5.60 5.16
C SER A 142 -5.21 6.92 4.38
N ARG A 143 -4.03 7.38 3.93
CA ARG A 143 -3.91 8.63 3.17
C ARG A 143 -4.56 8.52 1.79
N ILE A 144 -5.17 9.61 1.35
CA ILE A 144 -5.85 9.71 0.04
C ILE A 144 -4.94 9.40 -1.16
N SER A 145 -3.63 9.69 -1.05
CA SER A 145 -2.66 9.40 -2.11
C SER A 145 -2.11 7.98 -2.08
N SER A 146 -2.38 7.20 -1.03
CA SER A 146 -1.72 5.92 -0.79
C SER A 146 -1.98 4.88 -1.88
N GLN A 147 -3.20 4.81 -2.41
CA GLN A 147 -3.55 3.84 -3.46
C GLN A 147 -2.84 4.15 -4.78
N THR A 148 -2.89 5.42 -5.22
CA THR A 148 -2.16 5.89 -6.40
C THR A 148 -0.65 5.64 -6.28
N LEU A 149 -0.08 5.92 -5.10
CA LEU A 149 1.33 5.65 -4.85
C LEU A 149 1.64 4.15 -4.82
N GLN A 150 0.74 3.30 -4.31
CA GLN A 150 0.92 1.83 -4.34
C GLN A 150 0.98 1.30 -5.77
N GLU A 151 0.14 1.81 -6.66
CA GLU A 151 0.18 1.46 -8.08
C GLU A 151 1.50 1.91 -8.73
N ALA A 152 1.95 3.13 -8.42
CA ALA A 152 3.23 3.65 -8.89
C ALA A 152 4.44 2.84 -8.36
N VAL A 153 4.50 2.49 -7.06
CA VAL A 153 5.61 1.62 -6.61
C VAL A 153 5.51 0.24 -7.26
N SER A 154 4.30 -0.25 -7.53
CA SER A 154 4.13 -1.55 -8.18
C SER A 154 4.69 -1.55 -9.60
N ARG A 155 4.44 -0.48 -10.39
CA ARG A 155 5.02 -0.32 -11.72
C ARG A 155 6.55 -0.26 -11.68
N GLY A 156 7.12 0.47 -10.73
CA GLY A 156 8.57 0.59 -10.55
C GLY A 156 9.24 -0.73 -10.13
N ILE A 157 8.60 -1.55 -9.31
CA ILE A 157 9.16 -2.86 -8.92
C ILE A 157 9.04 -3.87 -10.07
N VAL A 158 7.88 -3.91 -10.74
CA VAL A 158 7.62 -4.80 -11.89
C VAL A 158 8.62 -4.54 -13.02
N SER A 159 8.98 -3.28 -13.27
CA SER A 159 9.90 -2.94 -14.34
C SER A 159 11.34 -3.43 -14.10
N VAL A 160 11.70 -3.74 -12.85
CA VAL A 160 12.97 -4.38 -12.47
C VAL A 160 12.86 -5.92 -12.45
N GLY A 161 11.64 -6.46 -12.45
CA GLY A 161 11.38 -7.89 -12.53
C GLY A 161 11.29 -8.63 -11.20
N LEU A 162 10.90 -7.92 -10.13
CA LEU A 162 10.64 -8.54 -8.83
C LEU A 162 9.14 -8.81 -8.65
N ASP A 163 8.83 -9.81 -7.82
CA ASP A 163 7.46 -10.14 -7.46
C ASP A 163 6.95 -9.22 -6.35
N ILE A 164 5.64 -8.94 -6.35
CA ILE A 164 4.99 -8.02 -5.43
C ILE A 164 3.91 -8.74 -4.64
N ILE A 165 3.92 -8.54 -3.33
CA ILE A 165 2.83 -8.94 -2.43
C ILE A 165 2.17 -7.69 -1.85
N GLN A 166 0.96 -7.37 -2.30
CA GLN A 166 0.19 -6.23 -1.82
C GLN A 166 -0.65 -6.62 -0.60
N TYR A 167 -0.43 -5.93 0.52
CA TYR A 167 -1.20 -6.11 1.75
C TYR A 167 -2.32 -5.06 1.91
N GLY A 168 -2.33 -4.02 1.07
CA GLY A 168 -3.30 -2.94 1.15
C GLY A 168 -3.11 -2.10 2.41
N LEU A 169 -4.20 -1.84 3.14
CA LEU A 169 -4.17 -1.09 4.38
C LEU A 169 -3.39 -1.89 5.44
N ALA A 170 -2.24 -1.36 5.85
CA ALA A 170 -1.36 -2.02 6.80
C ALA A 170 -0.73 -1.01 7.76
N SER A 171 -0.31 -1.50 8.92
CA SER A 171 0.47 -0.70 9.85
C SER A 171 1.97 -0.80 9.54
N THR A 172 2.75 0.22 9.89
CA THR A 172 4.22 0.14 9.80
C THR A 172 4.82 -1.08 10.51
N PRO A 173 4.42 -1.45 11.74
CA PRO A 173 4.95 -2.64 12.39
C PRO A 173 4.54 -3.95 11.68
N ALA A 174 3.34 -4.02 11.07
CA ALA A 174 2.95 -5.18 10.25
C ALA A 174 3.85 -5.31 9.01
N MET A 175 4.10 -4.20 8.32
CA MET A 175 5.00 -4.19 7.15
C MET A 175 6.43 -4.60 7.51
N PHE A 176 6.94 -4.15 8.66
CA PHE A 176 8.23 -4.60 9.18
C PHE A 176 8.23 -6.09 9.51
N ASN A 177 7.20 -6.56 10.22
CA ASN A 177 7.05 -7.95 10.60
C ASN A 177 6.99 -8.89 9.38
N SER A 178 6.39 -8.47 8.25
CA SER A 178 6.35 -9.28 7.02
C SER A 178 7.72 -9.63 6.43
N ALA A 179 8.74 -8.83 6.70
CA ALA A 179 10.12 -9.13 6.29
C ALA A 179 10.81 -10.15 7.21
N LEU A 180 10.17 -10.52 8.33
CA LEU A 180 10.68 -11.46 9.33
C LEU A 180 9.86 -12.76 9.39
N THR A 181 8.55 -12.68 9.17
CA THR A 181 7.62 -13.81 9.20
C THR A 181 8.02 -14.91 8.21
N GLN A 182 8.03 -16.16 8.68
CA GLN A 182 8.33 -17.34 7.88
C GLN A 182 7.03 -18.13 7.67
N ASN A 183 6.29 -17.83 6.61
CA ASN A 183 5.05 -18.51 6.29
C ASN A 183 4.75 -18.40 4.78
N GLU A 184 5.00 -19.50 4.06
CA GLU A 184 4.85 -19.53 2.60
C GLU A 184 3.39 -19.53 2.12
N ASP A 185 2.42 -19.94 2.95
CA ASP A 185 0.99 -19.82 2.62
C ASP A 185 0.58 -18.35 2.39
N PHE A 186 1.33 -17.44 3.00
CA PHE A 186 1.17 -15.99 2.88
C PHE A 186 2.34 -15.32 2.15
N LEU A 187 3.15 -16.13 1.45
CA LEU A 187 4.26 -15.69 0.61
C LEU A 187 5.34 -14.91 1.38
N CYS A 188 5.55 -15.29 2.64
CA CYS A 188 6.55 -14.74 3.54
C CYS A 188 7.68 -15.77 3.84
N PRO A 189 8.93 -15.32 4.04
CA PRO A 189 9.35 -13.93 4.11
C PRO A 189 9.42 -13.29 2.72
N VAL A 190 9.13 -12.01 2.67
CA VAL A 190 9.54 -11.16 1.54
C VAL A 190 10.99 -10.71 1.72
N ASP A 191 11.67 -10.42 0.63
CA ASP A 191 13.07 -10.00 0.62
C ASP A 191 13.22 -8.51 0.96
N GLY A 192 12.20 -7.72 0.61
CA GLY A 192 12.06 -6.31 0.96
C GLY A 192 10.60 -5.94 1.25
N SER A 193 10.38 -4.81 1.90
CA SER A 193 9.04 -4.33 2.26
C SER A 193 9.01 -2.81 2.16
N ILE A 194 7.96 -2.28 1.54
CA ILE A 194 7.70 -0.83 1.41
C ILE A 194 6.42 -0.50 2.16
N MET A 195 6.54 0.38 3.17
CA MET A 195 5.40 1.01 3.81
C MET A 195 5.19 2.41 3.24
N ILE A 196 4.03 2.62 2.62
CA ILE A 196 3.61 3.92 2.07
C ILE A 196 2.86 4.67 3.16
N THR A 197 3.46 5.75 3.66
CA THR A 197 2.90 6.56 4.74
C THR A 197 3.62 7.90 4.81
N ALA A 198 2.99 8.91 5.40
CA ALA A 198 3.65 10.13 5.92
C ALA A 198 3.71 10.15 7.46
N SER A 199 3.34 9.04 8.12
CA SER A 199 3.10 8.96 9.56
C SER A 199 2.10 10.04 10.01
N HIS A 200 2.54 11.02 10.79
CA HIS A 200 1.72 12.07 11.39
C HIS A 200 1.78 13.40 10.63
N LEU A 201 2.47 13.45 9.46
CA LEU A 201 2.53 14.68 8.68
C LEU A 201 1.14 15.06 8.11
N PRO A 202 0.93 16.33 7.68
CA PRO A 202 -0.33 16.76 7.11
C PRO A 202 -0.82 15.90 5.94
N TYR A 203 -2.13 15.95 5.65
CA TYR A 203 -2.82 15.07 4.71
C TYR A 203 -2.19 15.04 3.30
N ASN A 204 -1.62 16.18 2.87
CA ASN A 204 -1.05 16.36 1.54
C ASN A 204 0.32 15.69 1.37
N ARG A 205 0.97 15.30 2.48
CA ARG A 205 2.25 14.61 2.49
C ARG A 205 2.07 13.10 2.38
N ASN A 206 3.02 12.42 1.74
CA ASN A 206 3.18 10.96 1.80
C ASN A 206 4.67 10.59 1.69
N GLY A 207 4.98 9.31 1.64
CA GLY A 207 6.37 8.85 1.62
C GLY A 207 6.52 7.36 1.79
N PHE A 208 7.77 6.92 1.94
CA PHE A 208 8.14 5.50 1.96
C PHE A 208 9.07 5.19 3.13
N LYS A 209 8.83 4.06 3.77
CA LYS A 209 9.77 3.37 4.65
C LYS A 209 10.13 2.04 4.03
N PHE A 210 11.39 1.65 4.14
CA PHE A 210 11.90 0.41 3.56
C PHE A 210 12.41 -0.52 4.65
N PHE A 211 12.09 -1.80 4.50
CA PHE A 211 12.53 -2.85 5.41
C PHE A 211 13.08 -4.04 4.63
N THR A 212 13.96 -4.78 5.27
CA THR A 212 14.43 -6.11 4.86
C THR A 212 14.46 -7.02 6.08
N ASN A 213 14.77 -8.30 5.89
CA ASN A 213 15.05 -9.21 7.01
C ASN A 213 16.24 -8.76 7.91
N GLY A 214 17.07 -7.82 7.43
CA GLY A 214 18.14 -7.21 8.22
C GLY A 214 17.71 -6.01 9.06
N GLY A 215 16.45 -5.56 8.96
CA GLY A 215 15.95 -4.37 9.66
C GLY A 215 15.38 -3.30 8.73
N GLY A 216 15.05 -2.15 9.32
CA GLY A 216 14.75 -0.93 8.56
C GLY A 216 16.02 -0.33 7.95
N LEU A 217 15.89 0.23 6.75
CA LEU A 217 17.02 0.85 6.04
C LEU A 217 17.53 2.11 6.75
N GLY A 218 18.83 2.36 6.64
CA GLY A 218 19.48 3.53 7.24
C GLY A 218 19.53 4.74 6.30
N LYS A 219 19.94 5.89 6.86
CA LYS A 219 20.11 7.15 6.10
C LYS A 219 21.01 6.99 4.85
N ALA A 220 22.06 6.19 4.96
CA ALA A 220 22.98 5.93 3.85
C ALA A 220 22.32 5.13 2.73
N ASP A 221 21.53 4.11 3.07
CA ASP A 221 20.81 3.31 2.08
C ASP A 221 19.75 4.14 1.35
N ILE A 222 19.02 5.01 2.07
CA ILE A 222 18.05 5.92 1.45
C ILE A 222 18.71 6.91 0.51
N LYS A 223 19.90 7.41 0.88
CA LYS A 223 20.66 8.31 0.00
C LYS A 223 21.04 7.60 -1.31
N ASP A 224 21.56 6.38 -1.23
CA ASP A 224 21.91 5.56 -2.40
C ASP A 224 20.67 5.29 -3.29
N ILE A 225 19.53 4.91 -2.68
CA ILE A 225 18.26 4.71 -3.39
C ILE A 225 17.82 5.99 -4.12
N LEU A 226 17.91 7.17 -3.49
CA LEU A 226 17.52 8.43 -4.13
C LEU A 226 18.47 8.85 -5.26
N GLU A 227 19.77 8.56 -5.14
CA GLU A 227 20.76 8.81 -6.21
C GLU A 227 20.50 7.90 -7.43
N ARG A 228 20.17 6.62 -7.20
CA ARG A 228 19.72 5.69 -8.24
C ARG A 228 18.40 6.13 -8.86
N ALA A 229 17.45 6.57 -8.04
CA ALA A 229 16.13 7.02 -8.49
C ALA A 229 16.25 8.22 -9.43
N ALA A 230 17.12 9.19 -9.15
CA ALA A 230 17.37 10.31 -10.05
C ALA A 230 17.85 9.84 -11.44
N THR A 231 18.76 8.86 -11.48
CA THR A 231 19.26 8.29 -12.75
C THR A 231 18.17 7.52 -13.50
N ILE A 232 17.35 6.75 -12.79
CA ILE A 232 16.23 6.00 -13.40
C ILE A 232 15.17 6.97 -13.92
N TYR A 233 14.85 8.02 -13.17
CA TYR A 233 13.88 9.04 -13.55
C TYR A 233 14.28 9.74 -14.85
N ASP A 234 15.54 10.17 -14.97
CA ASP A 234 16.05 10.81 -16.19
C ASP A 234 15.90 9.88 -17.41
N LYS A 235 16.15 8.56 -17.25
CA LYS A 235 15.93 7.56 -18.31
C LYS A 235 14.47 7.41 -18.70
N ILE A 236 13.56 7.35 -17.71
CA ILE A 236 12.11 7.26 -17.94
C ILE A 236 11.62 8.48 -18.72
N GLN A 237 12.12 9.68 -18.41
CA GLN A 237 11.74 10.92 -19.12
C GLN A 237 12.16 10.92 -20.58
N ILE A 238 13.35 10.38 -20.90
CA ILE A 238 13.91 10.40 -22.26
C ILE A 238 13.33 9.28 -23.12
N GLU A 239 13.32 8.06 -22.60
CA GLU A 239 13.04 6.85 -23.40
C GLU A 239 11.61 6.32 -23.20
N GLY A 240 10.91 6.82 -22.18
CA GLY A 240 9.74 6.13 -21.63
C GLY A 240 10.13 4.77 -21.03
N TRP A 241 9.15 4.09 -20.44
CA TRP A 241 9.30 2.65 -20.23
C TRP A 241 9.13 1.95 -21.57
N LYS A 242 10.21 1.40 -22.14
CA LYS A 242 10.10 0.55 -23.34
C LYS A 242 9.16 -0.63 -23.01
N ASN A 243 8.05 -0.73 -23.73
CA ASN A 243 7.05 -1.79 -23.53
C ASN A 243 7.52 -3.16 -24.03
N SER A 244 8.62 -3.21 -24.77
CA SER A 244 9.24 -4.46 -25.21
C SER A 244 9.94 -5.12 -24.02
N GLU A 245 9.39 -6.26 -23.58
CA GLU A 245 9.98 -7.19 -22.61
C GLU A 245 10.07 -6.67 -21.16
N ARG A 246 8.93 -6.28 -20.56
CA ARG A 246 8.87 -6.22 -19.09
C ARG A 246 9.20 -7.60 -18.53
N PRO A 247 10.13 -7.73 -17.56
CA PRO A 247 10.45 -9.03 -16.99
C PRO A 247 9.19 -9.67 -16.39
N ALA A 248 9.09 -10.99 -16.47
CA ALA A 248 8.00 -11.72 -15.85
C ALA A 248 7.99 -11.44 -14.33
N SER A 249 6.88 -10.90 -13.84
CA SER A 249 6.65 -10.58 -12.43
C SER A 249 5.22 -10.91 -12.05
N ALA A 250 5.01 -11.32 -10.81
CA ALA A 250 3.70 -11.57 -10.24
C ALA A 250 3.32 -10.47 -9.27
N VAL A 251 2.07 -10.00 -9.34
CA VAL A 251 1.46 -9.12 -8.34
C VAL A 251 0.35 -9.91 -7.66
N LYS A 252 0.50 -10.19 -6.37
CA LYS A 252 -0.47 -10.94 -5.57
C LYS A 252 -1.00 -10.07 -4.43
N LYS A 253 -2.27 -10.24 -4.09
CA LYS A 253 -2.89 -9.60 -2.92
C LYS A 253 -3.03 -10.63 -1.80
N VAL A 254 -2.66 -10.25 -0.59
CA VAL A 254 -2.71 -11.12 0.61
C VAL A 254 -3.28 -10.32 1.76
N ASP A 255 -4.21 -10.90 2.52
CA ASP A 255 -4.68 -10.34 3.78
C ASP A 255 -3.67 -10.61 4.90
N TYR A 256 -2.61 -9.80 4.92
CA TYR A 256 -1.54 -9.95 5.91
C TYR A 256 -1.97 -9.48 7.30
N MET A 257 -2.95 -8.59 7.38
CA MET A 257 -3.37 -7.99 8.63
C MET A 257 -4.08 -8.98 9.54
N SER A 258 -4.82 -9.94 8.98
CA SER A 258 -5.38 -11.07 9.72
C SER A 258 -4.31 -11.95 10.38
N ILE A 259 -3.21 -12.23 9.67
CA ILE A 259 -2.07 -13.01 10.21
C ILE A 259 -1.39 -12.24 11.33
N TYR A 260 -1.01 -11.00 11.06
CA TYR A 260 -0.31 -10.17 12.02
C TYR A 260 -1.12 -9.99 13.30
N THR A 261 -2.43 -9.83 13.15
CA THR A 261 -3.38 -9.77 14.26
C THR A 261 -3.41 -11.07 15.06
N HIS A 262 -3.53 -12.21 14.38
CA HIS A 262 -3.52 -13.52 15.03
C HIS A 262 -2.24 -13.71 15.84
N ASP A 263 -1.08 -13.41 15.27
CA ASP A 263 0.21 -13.55 15.94
C ASP A 263 0.31 -12.63 17.16
N LEU A 264 -0.21 -11.41 17.09
CA LEU A 264 -0.29 -10.49 18.23
C LEU A 264 -1.18 -11.05 19.35
N VAL A 265 -2.36 -11.60 19.02
CA VAL A 265 -3.25 -12.26 19.99
C VAL A 265 -2.51 -13.39 20.70
N MET A 266 -1.85 -14.26 19.94
CA MET A 266 -1.11 -15.39 20.49
C MET A 266 0.07 -14.94 21.36
N ALA A 267 0.79 -13.90 20.93
CA ALA A 267 1.88 -13.32 21.71
C ALA A 267 1.40 -12.75 23.06
N VAL A 268 0.28 -12.02 23.08
CA VAL A 268 -0.30 -11.46 24.31
C VAL A 268 -0.77 -12.58 25.24
N ARG A 269 -1.50 -13.58 24.72
CA ARG A 269 -1.94 -14.74 25.52
C ARG A 269 -0.75 -15.46 26.15
N LYS A 270 0.28 -15.74 25.35
CA LYS A 270 1.51 -16.38 25.85
C LYS A 270 2.19 -15.55 26.93
N ALA A 271 2.34 -14.23 26.72
CA ALA A 271 2.94 -13.34 27.70
C ALA A 271 2.13 -13.25 29.00
N ALA A 272 0.81 -13.43 28.92
CA ALA A 272 -0.10 -13.48 30.05
C ALA A 272 -0.21 -14.87 30.72
N GLY A 273 0.72 -15.80 30.45
CA GLY A 273 0.68 -17.14 31.04
C GLY A 273 -0.26 -18.11 30.33
N SER A 274 -0.47 -17.93 29.02
CA SER A 274 -1.36 -18.75 28.17
C SER A 274 -2.83 -18.70 28.58
N ILE A 275 -3.26 -17.57 29.17
CA ILE A 275 -4.66 -17.31 29.48
C ILE A 275 -5.40 -16.98 28.17
N GLU A 276 -6.55 -17.62 27.94
CA GLU A 276 -7.33 -17.45 26.70
C GLU A 276 -7.88 -16.02 26.55
N LYS A 277 -8.32 -15.40 27.65
CA LYS A 277 -8.87 -14.04 27.70
C LYS A 277 -8.12 -13.17 28.73
N PRO A 278 -6.87 -12.78 28.46
CA PRO A 278 -6.04 -12.11 29.46
C PRO A 278 -6.49 -10.68 29.80
N LEU A 279 -7.40 -10.11 29.01
CA LEU A 279 -7.94 -8.76 29.20
C LEU A 279 -9.40 -8.78 29.73
N GLU A 280 -9.89 -9.95 30.16
CA GLU A 280 -11.23 -10.05 30.73
C GLU A 280 -11.36 -9.19 32.01
N GLY A 281 -12.45 -8.43 32.10
CA GLY A 281 -12.70 -7.49 33.21
C GLY A 281 -12.08 -6.09 33.05
N PHE A 282 -11.27 -5.84 32.02
CA PHE A 282 -10.72 -4.51 31.76
C PHE A 282 -11.68 -3.65 30.92
N HIS A 283 -11.73 -2.35 31.24
CA HIS A 283 -12.38 -1.34 30.40
C HIS A 283 -11.32 -0.63 29.56
N ILE A 284 -11.26 -0.96 28.27
CA ILE A 284 -10.22 -0.46 27.35
C ILE A 284 -10.89 0.41 26.28
N VAL A 285 -10.39 1.63 26.11
CA VAL A 285 -10.79 2.57 25.06
C VAL A 285 -9.67 2.67 24.03
N VAL A 286 -10.03 2.60 22.75
CA VAL A 286 -9.10 2.71 21.63
C VAL A 286 -9.56 3.81 20.70
N ASP A 287 -8.75 4.87 20.57
CA ASP A 287 -8.89 5.88 19.52
C ASP A 287 -7.93 5.57 18.38
N ALA A 288 -8.49 5.24 17.22
CA ALA A 288 -7.72 4.91 16.03
C ALA A 288 -7.16 6.15 15.29
N GLY A 289 -7.61 7.36 15.65
CA GLY A 289 -7.19 8.62 15.02
C GLY A 289 -7.37 8.65 13.49
N ASN A 290 -8.35 7.88 12.96
CA ASN A 290 -8.54 7.61 11.52
C ASN A 290 -7.28 7.07 10.79
N GLY A 291 -6.32 6.52 11.54
CA GLY A 291 -5.11 5.91 11.01
C GLY A 291 -5.28 4.43 10.68
N ALA A 292 -4.23 3.83 10.09
CA ALA A 292 -4.20 2.41 9.75
C ALA A 292 -4.33 1.46 10.96
N GLY A 293 -4.16 1.97 12.17
CA GLY A 293 -4.40 1.22 13.41
C GLY A 293 -5.88 0.89 13.66
N GLY A 294 -6.81 1.57 12.98
CA GLY A 294 -8.25 1.29 13.08
C GLY A 294 -8.62 -0.14 12.69
N PHE A 295 -7.80 -0.81 11.88
CA PHE A 295 -7.96 -2.24 11.60
C PHE A 295 -7.95 -3.08 12.88
N PHE A 296 -7.08 -2.76 13.84
CA PHE A 296 -7.01 -3.50 15.10
C PHE A 296 -8.18 -3.20 16.04
N ALA A 297 -8.98 -2.18 15.75
CA ALA A 297 -10.26 -1.96 16.42
C ALA A 297 -11.39 -2.76 15.75
N GLY A 298 -11.10 -3.63 14.78
CA GLY A 298 -12.06 -4.51 14.10
C GLY A 298 -12.59 -5.65 14.98
N ALA A 299 -13.68 -6.27 14.54
CA ALA A 299 -14.44 -7.27 15.30
C ALA A 299 -13.61 -8.50 15.72
N GLU A 300 -12.58 -8.88 14.95
CA GLU A 300 -11.77 -10.08 15.21
C GLU A 300 -10.75 -9.87 16.34
N VAL A 301 -10.08 -8.72 16.38
CA VAL A 301 -9.23 -8.33 17.52
C VAL A 301 -10.10 -8.12 18.76
N LYS A 302 -11.25 -7.45 18.58
CA LYS A 302 -12.23 -7.25 19.65
C LYS A 302 -12.74 -8.56 20.21
N ALA A 303 -13.08 -9.54 19.38
CA ALA A 303 -13.54 -10.85 19.83
C ALA A 303 -12.43 -11.61 20.56
N SER A 304 -11.19 -11.49 20.08
CA SER A 304 -10.02 -12.13 20.69
C SER A 304 -9.62 -11.52 22.04
N PHE A 305 -9.97 -10.25 22.29
CA PHE A 305 -9.56 -9.48 23.47
C PHE A 305 -10.72 -8.86 24.29
N ASN A 306 -11.97 -9.08 23.90
CA ASN A 306 -13.19 -8.48 24.47
C ASN A 306 -13.17 -6.93 24.58
N LEU A 307 -12.71 -6.24 23.53
CA LEU A 307 -12.59 -4.77 23.52
C LEU A 307 -13.92 -4.10 23.10
N SER A 308 -14.41 -3.13 23.88
CA SER A 308 -15.54 -2.26 23.50
C SER A 308 -15.06 -0.97 22.84
N MET A 309 -15.79 -0.43 21.84
CA MET A 309 -15.51 0.92 21.29
C MET A 309 -16.34 1.97 22.05
N ALA A 310 -15.73 3.14 22.26
CA ALA A 310 -16.44 4.37 22.58
C ALA A 310 -16.98 5.00 21.28
#